data_AF-A0A8K0GIH4-F1
#
_entry.id   AF-A0A8K0GIH4-F1
#
_cell.length_a   1.000
_cell.length_b   1.000
_cell.length_c   1.000
_cell.angle_alpha   90.00
_cell.angle_beta   90.00
_cell.angle_gamma   90.00
#
_symmetry.space_group_name_H-M   'P 1'
#
loop_
_entity.id
_entity.type
_entity.pdbx_description
1 polymer ?
#
loop_
_entity_poly.entity_id
_entity_poly.type
_entity_poly.pdbx_seq_one_letter_code
_entity_poly.pdbx_strand_id
1 'polypeptide(L)'
;MLDKPIFSLHDDHLDIFLIEKMKTYRFFQYVFLYSAMGCAATMAACPVLSTTAVRPLPEPFPMDMEKHSFLIYIVVFLYQSYAVMLIGISLGCFDGLVLFFNSIASAQLRILREKIMEATNFESLDLENVQIQDLDTIVNNSLKDCVIQHVAIEG
;
A
#
# COMPACT_ATOMS: atom_id res chain seq x y z
N MET A 1 14.74 -24.05 16.88
CA MET A 1 15.93 -23.47 16.25
C MET A 1 15.60 -23.19 14.80
N LEU A 2 14.99 -22.03 14.51
CA LEU A 2 14.91 -21.51 13.14
C LEU A 2 16.15 -20.62 12.97
N ASP A 3 17.21 -21.19 12.41
CA ASP A 3 18.53 -20.55 12.37
C ASP A 3 18.89 -20.01 10.97
N LYS A 4 17.90 -19.84 10.09
CA LYS A 4 18.11 -19.19 8.80
C LYS A 4 16.95 -18.26 8.45
N PRO A 5 17.22 -16.97 8.15
CA PRO A 5 16.20 -16.06 7.70
C PRO A 5 15.65 -16.52 6.34
N ILE A 6 14.36 -16.30 6.17
CA ILE A 6 13.48 -16.74 5.07
C ILE A 6 13.91 -16.20 3.68
N PHE A 7 14.90 -15.30 3.66
CA PHE A 7 15.55 -14.76 2.47
C PHE A 7 17.06 -15.04 2.57
N SER A 8 17.54 -16.17 2.07
CA SER A 8 18.99 -16.48 2.04
C SER A 8 19.75 -15.78 0.91
N LEU A 9 19.06 -14.94 0.12
CA LEU A 9 19.67 -13.91 -0.74
C LEU A 9 19.28 -12.53 -0.18
N HIS A 10 19.56 -12.31 1.11
CA HIS A 10 19.39 -11.03 1.75
C HIS A 10 20.52 -10.12 1.28
N ASP A 11 20.30 -9.44 0.16
CA ASP A 11 21.20 -8.39 -0.30
C ASP A 11 21.00 -7.17 0.61
N ASP A 12 22.03 -6.78 1.35
CA ASP A 12 22.01 -5.63 2.27
C ASP A 12 21.52 -4.35 1.55
N HIS A 13 21.71 -4.26 0.23
CA HIS A 13 21.17 -3.18 -0.60
C HIS A 13 19.64 -3.13 -0.66
N LEU A 14 18.94 -4.26 -0.58
CA LEU A 14 17.48 -4.33 -0.58
C LEU A 14 16.90 -3.80 0.74
N ASP A 15 17.56 -4.12 1.85
CA ASP A 15 17.16 -3.66 3.18
C ASP A 15 17.34 -2.15 3.34
N ILE A 16 18.49 -1.62 2.89
CA ILE A 16 18.73 -0.18 2.87
C ILE A 16 17.66 0.52 2.02
N PHE A 17 17.33 -0.02 0.84
CA PHE A 17 16.29 0.50 -0.03
C PHE A 17 14.90 0.46 0.64
N LEU A 18 14.51 -0.68 1.24
CA LEU A 18 13.23 -0.83 1.93
C LEU A 18 13.11 0.11 3.13
N ILE A 19 14.16 0.27 3.93
CA ILE A 19 14.19 1.19 5.08
C ILE A 19 14.02 2.64 4.62
N GLU A 20 14.69 3.05 3.55
CA GLU A 20 14.55 4.39 2.98
C GLU A 20 13.14 4.65 2.45
N LYS A 21 12.55 3.66 1.76
CA LYS A 21 11.15 3.72 1.30
C LYS A 21 10.15 3.71 2.45
N MET A 22 10.38 2.93 3.51
CA MET A 22 9.54 2.93 4.71
C MET A 22 9.56 4.28 5.44
N LYS A 23 10.71 4.95 5.54
CA LYS A 23 10.80 6.30 6.13
C LYS A 23 10.02 7.32 5.31
N THR A 24 10.19 7.29 3.99
CA THR A 24 9.47 8.15 3.06
C THR A 24 7.96 7.91 3.15
N TYR A 25 7.55 6.64 3.22
CA TYR A 25 6.15 6.26 3.39
C TYR A 25 5.57 6.76 4.72
N ARG A 26 6.28 6.61 5.84
CA ARG A 26 5.85 7.16 7.14
C ARG A 26 5.63 8.67 7.07
N PHE A 27 6.52 9.40 6.39
CA PHE A 27 6.34 10.83 6.18
C PHE A 27 5.04 11.14 5.43
N PHE A 28 4.78 10.46 4.30
CA PHE A 28 3.52 10.62 3.56
C PHE A 28 2.30 10.24 4.39
N GLN A 29 2.38 9.18 5.19
CA GLN A 29 1.30 8.76 6.08
C GLN A 29 0.98 9.82 7.14
N TYR A 30 2.00 10.46 7.73
CA TYR A 30 1.78 11.58 8.65
C TYR A 30 1.16 12.79 7.95
N VAL A 31 1.67 13.18 6.78
CA VAL A 31 1.11 14.30 5.99
C VAL A 31 -0.36 14.04 5.65
N PHE A 32 -0.69 12.82 5.23
CA PHE A 32 -2.06 12.40 4.96
C PHE A 32 -2.94 12.47 6.21
N LEU A 33 -2.45 11.99 7.36
CA LEU A 33 -3.20 12.07 8.63
C LEU A 33 -3.48 13.52 9.03
N TYR A 34 -2.49 14.40 8.93
CA TYR A 34 -2.68 15.83 9.20
C TYR A 34 -3.66 16.48 8.22
N SER A 35 -3.61 16.09 6.94
CA SER A 35 -4.58 16.55 5.94
C SER A 35 -6.00 16.06 6.24
N ALA A 36 -6.16 14.79 6.63
CA ALA A 36 -7.46 14.23 7.00
C ALA A 36 -8.05 14.92 8.24
N MET A 37 -7.22 15.17 9.27
CA MET A 37 -7.63 15.96 10.44
C MET A 37 -8.01 17.39 10.04
N GLY A 38 -7.25 18.03 9.15
CA GLY A 38 -7.57 19.35 8.61
C GLY A 38 -8.90 19.36 7.86
N CYS A 39 -9.16 18.34 7.04
CA CYS A 39 -10.41 18.17 6.31
C CYS A 39 -11.60 17.97 7.25
N ALA A 40 -11.47 17.15 8.28
CA ALA A 40 -12.52 16.97 9.28
C ALA A 40 -12.79 18.27 10.06
N ALA A 41 -11.74 19.03 10.39
CA ALA A 41 -11.87 20.32 11.07
C ALA A 41 -12.57 21.36 10.18
N THR A 42 -12.23 21.44 8.89
CA THR A 42 -12.90 22.36 7.95
C THR A 42 -14.34 21.93 7.69
N MET A 43 -14.63 20.63 7.55
CA MET A 43 -16.00 20.13 7.44
C MET A 43 -16.84 20.40 8.68
N ALA A 44 -16.24 20.45 9.88
CA ALA A 44 -16.93 20.84 11.09
C ALA A 44 -17.13 22.37 11.18
N ALA A 45 -16.17 23.18 10.72
CA ALA A 45 -16.21 24.63 10.82
C ALA A 45 -17.10 25.29 9.74
N CYS A 46 -17.07 24.82 8.50
CA CYS A 46 -17.85 25.35 7.37
C CYS A 46 -19.36 25.47 7.64
N PRO A 47 -20.06 24.44 8.15
CA PRO A 47 -21.47 24.56 8.46
C PRO A 47 -21.71 25.58 9.58
N VAL A 48 -20.88 25.61 10.64
CA VAL A 48 -21.02 26.56 11.75
C VAL A 48 -20.84 28.02 11.30
N LEU A 49 -19.95 28.26 10.33
CA LEU A 49 -19.70 29.59 9.76
C LEU A 49 -20.77 30.01 8.74
N SER A 50 -21.54 29.05 8.21
CA SER A 50 -22.60 29.33 7.25
C SER A 50 -23.86 29.80 7.97
N THR A 51 -24.21 31.07 7.76
CA THR A 51 -25.39 31.71 8.36
C THR A 51 -26.72 31.33 7.70
N THR A 52 -26.70 30.39 6.75
CA THR A 52 -27.85 30.13 5.85
C THR A 52 -28.86 29.11 6.38
N ALA A 53 -28.53 28.27 7.36
CA ALA A 53 -29.42 27.20 7.83
C ALA A 53 -29.53 27.16 9.36
N VAL A 54 -30.73 26.84 9.86
CA VAL A 54 -30.95 26.55 11.29
C VAL A 54 -30.42 25.14 11.55
N ARG A 55 -29.25 25.04 12.20
CA ARG A 55 -28.54 23.78 12.52
C ARG A 55 -27.99 23.06 11.28
N PRO A 56 -26.97 23.65 10.63
CA PRO A 56 -26.36 23.07 9.44
C PRO A 56 -25.56 21.80 9.79
N LEU A 57 -25.77 20.74 9.02
CA LEU A 57 -24.98 19.51 9.08
C LEU A 57 -23.85 19.55 8.05
N PRO A 58 -22.70 18.91 8.32
CA PRO A 58 -21.62 18.74 7.35
C PRO A 58 -22.06 18.05 6.05
N GLU A 59 -22.91 17.03 6.16
CA GLU A 59 -23.44 16.27 5.03
C GLU A 59 -24.98 16.20 5.06
N PRO A 60 -25.65 16.18 3.89
CA PRO A 60 -27.10 16.04 3.81
C PRO A 60 -27.56 14.75 4.49
N PHE A 61 -28.48 14.87 5.44
CA PHE A 61 -29.02 13.75 6.19
C PHE A 61 -30.54 13.70 6.04
N PRO A 62 -31.17 12.52 5.88
CA PRO A 62 -32.60 12.41 5.56
C PRO A 62 -33.54 12.75 6.74
N MET A 63 -33.06 13.46 7.75
CA MET A 63 -33.83 13.83 8.94
C MET A 63 -33.86 15.35 9.09
N ASP A 64 -35.06 15.90 9.29
CA ASP A 64 -35.29 17.33 9.52
C ASP A 64 -34.76 17.76 10.90
N MET A 65 -33.58 18.38 10.94
CA MET A 65 -32.93 18.83 12.19
C MET A 65 -33.70 19.96 12.90
N GLU A 66 -34.54 20.69 12.20
CA GLU A 66 -35.38 21.77 12.74
C GLU A 66 -36.50 21.23 13.64
N LYS A 67 -37.05 20.05 13.30
CA LYS A 67 -38.18 19.43 14.03
C LYS A 67 -37.73 18.65 15.27
N HIS A 68 -36.45 18.34 15.36
CA HIS A 68 -35.89 17.48 16.42
C HIS A 68 -35.20 18.29 17.51
N SER A 69 -34.98 17.65 18.68
CA SER A 69 -34.27 18.26 19.79
C SER A 69 -32.81 18.59 19.43
N PHE A 70 -32.27 19.64 20.04
CA PHE A 70 -30.87 20.06 19.85
C PHE A 70 -29.86 18.95 20.19
N LEU A 71 -30.20 18.05 21.12
CA LEU A 71 -29.35 16.92 21.50
C LEU A 71 -29.19 15.93 20.33
N ILE A 72 -30.27 15.67 19.58
CA ILE A 72 -30.22 14.79 18.39
C ILE A 72 -29.30 15.40 17.33
N TYR A 73 -29.38 16.72 17.12
CA TYR A 73 -28.49 17.42 16.21
C TYR A 73 -27.01 17.22 16.59
N ILE A 74 -26.64 17.38 17.87
CA ILE A 74 -25.25 17.16 18.31
C ILE A 74 -24.79 15.73 18.03
N VAL A 75 -25.64 14.73 18.32
CA VAL A 75 -25.29 13.32 18.10
C VAL A 75 -25.08 13.03 16.61
N VAL A 76 -25.96 13.51 15.74
CA VAL A 76 -25.83 13.33 14.29
C VAL A 76 -24.59 14.05 13.75
N PHE A 77 -24.32 15.26 14.23
CA PHE A 77 -23.14 16.03 13.86
C PHE A 77 -21.84 15.28 14.22
N LEU A 78 -21.73 14.81 15.47
CA LEU A 78 -20.56 14.05 15.93
C LEU A 78 -20.41 12.72 15.17
N TYR A 79 -21.52 12.04 14.89
CA TYR A 79 -21.51 10.81 14.10
C TYR A 79 -20.97 11.06 12.69
N GLN A 80 -21.44 12.09 11.99
CA GLN A 80 -20.96 12.44 10.65
C GLN A 80 -19.47 12.80 10.66
N SER A 81 -19.02 13.64 11.59
CA SER A 81 -17.59 13.99 11.70
C SER A 81 -16.72 12.77 11.98
N TYR A 82 -17.17 11.86 12.85
CA TYR A 82 -16.45 10.63 13.14
C TYR A 82 -16.41 9.68 11.93
N ALA A 83 -17.52 9.54 11.21
CA ALA A 83 -17.60 8.71 10.02
C ALA A 83 -16.63 9.19 8.93
N VAL A 84 -16.58 10.50 8.66
CA VAL A 84 -15.63 11.08 7.69
C VAL A 84 -14.18 10.83 8.10
N MET A 85 -13.84 11.01 9.39
CA MET A 85 -12.50 10.69 9.91
C MET A 85 -12.15 9.22 9.71
N LEU A 86 -13.08 8.31 10.03
CA LEU A 86 -12.87 6.87 9.88
C LEU A 86 -12.67 6.47 8.42
N ILE A 87 -13.47 7.03 7.51
CA ILE A 87 -13.33 6.82 6.06
C ILE A 87 -11.98 7.34 5.58
N GLY A 88 -11.58 8.55 5.97
CA GLY A 88 -10.29 9.13 5.61
C GLY A 88 -9.12 8.25 6.04
N ILE A 89 -9.10 7.81 7.31
CA ILE A 89 -8.06 6.92 7.83
C ILE A 89 -8.06 5.59 7.06
N SER A 90 -9.23 4.98 6.88
CA SER A 90 -9.35 3.67 6.21
C SER A 90 -8.85 3.74 4.77
N LEU A 91 -9.22 4.78 4.02
CA LEU A 91 -8.78 4.97 2.64
C LEU A 91 -7.26 5.15 2.56
N GLY A 92 -6.68 5.96 3.45
CA GLY A 92 -5.23 6.13 3.54
C GLY A 92 -4.49 4.83 3.90
N CYS A 93 -5.07 4.00 4.77
CA CYS A 93 -4.53 2.68 5.09
C CYS A 93 -4.55 1.74 3.87
N PHE A 94 -5.64 1.72 3.10
CA PHE A 94 -5.74 0.90 1.88
C PHE A 94 -4.72 1.33 0.82
N ASP A 95 -4.59 2.63 0.55
CA ASP A 95 -3.57 3.14 -0.39
C ASP A 95 -2.16 2.75 0.05
N GLY A 96 -1.92 2.79 1.36
CA GLY A 96 -0.68 2.34 1.98
C GLY A 96 -0.37 0.86 1.74
N LEU A 97 -1.37 -0.01 1.93
CA LEU A 97 -1.25 -1.44 1.65
C LEU A 97 -0.99 -1.70 0.16
N VAL A 98 -1.70 -1.01 -0.73
CA VAL A 98 -1.50 -1.13 -2.18
C VAL A 98 -0.08 -0.73 -2.57
N LEU A 99 0.43 0.37 -2.03
CA LEU A 99 1.81 0.81 -2.27
C LEU A 99 2.83 -0.22 -1.75
N PHE A 100 2.59 -0.79 -0.58
CA PHE A 100 3.45 -1.82 -0.01
C PHE A 100 3.51 -3.08 -0.89
N PHE A 101 2.35 -3.59 -1.34
CA PHE A 101 2.30 -4.72 -2.25
C PHE A 101 2.98 -4.42 -3.59
N ASN A 102 2.78 -3.23 -4.15
CA ASN A 102 3.47 -2.80 -5.36
C ASN A 102 4.99 -2.71 -5.15
N SER A 103 5.46 -2.28 -3.98
CA SER A 103 6.89 -2.23 -3.66
C SER A 103 7.49 -3.63 -3.56
N ILE A 104 6.79 -4.58 -2.91
CA ILE A 104 7.22 -5.98 -2.86
C ILE A 104 7.26 -6.57 -4.27
N ALA A 105 6.19 -6.40 -5.04
CA ALA A 105 6.11 -6.90 -6.41
C ALA A 105 7.25 -6.33 -7.28
N SER A 106 7.55 -5.04 -7.15
CA SER A 106 8.68 -4.41 -7.84
C SER A 106 10.04 -4.99 -7.41
N ALA A 107 10.23 -5.28 -6.12
CA ALA A 107 11.45 -5.92 -5.63
C ALA A 107 11.60 -7.34 -6.19
N GLN A 108 10.52 -8.13 -6.18
CA GLN A 108 10.52 -9.49 -6.74
C GLN A 108 10.79 -9.49 -8.25
N LEU A 109 10.20 -8.55 -9.00
CA LEU A 109 10.48 -8.39 -10.43
C LEU A 109 11.94 -8.00 -10.69
N ARG A 110 12.54 -7.20 -9.82
CA ARG A 110 13.96 -6.84 -9.94
C ARG A 110 14.87 -8.06 -9.75
N ILE A 111 14.62 -8.85 -8.71
CA ILE A 111 15.35 -10.10 -8.45
C ILE A 111 15.19 -11.07 -9.63
N LEU A 112 13.96 -11.23 -10.13
CA LEU A 112 13.68 -12.07 -11.28
C LEU A 112 14.45 -11.59 -12.53
N ARG A 113 14.47 -10.28 -12.78
CA ARG A 113 15.24 -9.70 -13.90
C ARG A 113 16.74 -9.97 -13.75
N GLU A 114 17.29 -9.82 -12.56
CA GLU A 114 18.71 -10.11 -12.29
C GLU A 114 19.03 -11.59 -12.51
N LYS A 115 18.17 -12.50 -12.06
CA LYS A 115 18.31 -13.94 -12.28
C LYS A 115 18.23 -14.33 -13.75
N ILE A 116 17.32 -13.72 -14.51
CA ILE A 116 17.24 -13.91 -15.96
C ILE A 116 18.50 -13.38 -16.63
N MET A 117 18.95 -12.16 -16.29
CA MET A 117 20.18 -11.59 -16.85
C MET A 117 21.41 -12.44 -16.53
N GLU A 118 21.51 -13.01 -15.32
CA GLU A 118 22.57 -13.93 -14.93
C GLU A 118 22.52 -15.21 -15.76
N ALA A 119 21.34 -15.82 -15.92
CA ALA A 119 21.13 -16.99 -16.77
C ALA A 119 21.44 -16.73 -18.25
N THR A 120 21.12 -15.54 -18.76
CA THR A 120 21.44 -15.14 -20.15
C THR A 120 22.93 -14.79 -20.32
N ASN A 121 23.59 -14.20 -19.32
CA ASN A 121 25.02 -13.86 -19.39
C ASN A 121 25.97 -15.07 -19.39
N PHE A 122 25.48 -16.27 -19.07
CA PHE A 122 26.21 -17.53 -19.33
C PHE A 122 26.52 -17.76 -20.81
N GLU A 123 25.92 -17.00 -21.75
CA GLU A 123 26.38 -16.95 -23.15
C GLU A 123 27.86 -16.56 -23.29
N SER A 124 28.44 -15.80 -22.35
CA SER A 124 29.85 -15.38 -22.47
C SER A 124 30.90 -16.44 -22.12
N LEU A 125 30.49 -17.66 -21.69
CA LEU A 125 31.42 -18.73 -21.30
C LEU A 125 31.44 -19.99 -22.16
N ASP A 126 30.53 -20.22 -23.12
CA ASP A 126 30.73 -21.25 -24.17
C ASP A 126 29.64 -21.20 -25.28
N LEU A 127 29.45 -20.03 -25.90
CA LEU A 127 28.45 -19.77 -26.96
C LEU A 127 28.66 -20.58 -28.26
N GLU A 128 29.69 -21.43 -28.36
CA GLU A 128 29.94 -22.21 -29.56
C GLU A 128 29.07 -23.48 -29.65
N ASN A 129 28.39 -23.91 -28.58
CA ASN A 129 27.68 -25.19 -28.55
C ASN A 129 26.24 -25.23 -27.99
N VAL A 130 25.67 -24.14 -27.47
CA VAL A 130 24.33 -24.19 -26.85
C VAL A 130 23.26 -23.64 -27.79
N GLN A 131 22.37 -24.51 -28.27
CA GLN A 131 21.22 -24.14 -29.11
C GLN A 131 20.23 -23.30 -28.31
N ILE A 132 19.61 -22.29 -28.93
CA ILE A 132 18.60 -21.38 -28.34
C ILE A 132 17.46 -22.14 -27.64
N GLN A 133 17.18 -23.37 -28.06
CA GLN A 133 16.19 -24.26 -27.43
C GLN A 133 16.57 -24.73 -26.01
N ASP A 134 17.86 -24.83 -25.70
CA ASP A 134 18.37 -25.12 -24.35
C ASP A 134 18.24 -23.90 -23.43
N LEU A 135 18.41 -22.69 -23.97
CA LEU A 135 18.31 -21.45 -23.19
C LEU A 135 16.87 -21.23 -22.69
N ASP A 136 15.87 -21.41 -23.56
CA ASP A 136 14.45 -21.35 -23.15
C ASP A 136 14.11 -22.41 -22.10
N THR A 137 14.73 -23.59 -22.19
CA THR A 137 14.53 -24.69 -21.23
C THR A 137 15.14 -24.36 -19.87
N ILE A 138 16.32 -23.74 -19.84
CA ILE A 138 17.01 -23.31 -18.61
C ILE A 138 16.27 -22.15 -17.94
N VAL A 139 15.81 -21.16 -18.70
CA VAL A 139 15.02 -20.04 -18.18
C VAL A 139 13.68 -20.54 -17.63
N ASN A 140 13.01 -21.43 -18.35
CA ASN A 140 11.73 -22.01 -17.90
C ASN A 140 11.90 -22.89 -16.64
N ASN A 141 13.01 -23.64 -16.52
CA ASN A 141 13.32 -24.41 -15.32
C ASN A 141 13.66 -23.51 -14.12
N SER A 142 14.44 -22.45 -14.31
CA SER A 142 14.70 -21.46 -13.24
C SER A 142 13.42 -20.74 -12.80
N LEU A 143 12.52 -20.44 -13.73
CA LEU A 143 11.21 -19.87 -13.44
C LEU A 143 10.34 -20.84 -12.65
N LYS A 144 10.31 -22.12 -13.05
CA LYS A 144 9.61 -23.19 -12.34
C LYS A 144 10.13 -23.37 -10.93
N ASP A 145 11.45 -23.39 -10.74
CA ASP A 145 12.05 -23.56 -9.43
C ASP A 145 11.73 -22.37 -8.51
N CYS A 146 11.73 -21.15 -9.05
CA CYS A 146 11.30 -19.96 -8.33
C CYS A 146 9.81 -20.01 -7.93
N VAL A 147 8.93 -20.46 -8.83
CA VAL A 147 7.49 -20.63 -8.56
C VAL A 147 7.23 -21.75 -7.55
N ILE A 148 7.94 -22.88 -7.66
CA ILE A 148 7.83 -24.00 -6.71
C ILE A 148 8.29 -23.57 -5.33
N GLN A 149 9.39 -22.82 -5.22
CA GLN A 149 9.82 -22.24 -3.94
C GLN A 149 8.78 -21.27 -3.39
N HIS A 150 8.17 -20.41 -4.21
CA HIS A 150 7.10 -19.52 -3.77
C HIS A 150 5.85 -20.28 -3.27
N VAL A 151 5.43 -21.34 -3.97
CA VAL A 151 4.22 -22.12 -3.62
C VAL A 151 4.44 -23.04 -2.42
N ALA A 152 5.64 -23.63 -2.27
CA ALA A 152 5.96 -24.51 -1.14
C ALA A 152 6.11 -23.77 0.20
N ILE A 153 6.19 -22.44 0.18
CA ILE A 153 6.34 -21.59 1.37
C ILE A 153 4.98 -21.00 1.80
N GLU A 154 3.96 -20.99 0.93
CA GLU A 154 2.60 -20.50 1.23
C GLU A 154 1.59 -21.59 1.64
N GLY A 155 1.99 -22.87 1.69
CA GLY A 155 1.18 -24.00 2.15
C GLY A 155 1.58 -24.52 3.53
#